data_AF-M2RHL3-F1
#
_entry.id   AF-M2RHL3-F1
#
_cell.length_a   1.000
_cell.length_b   1.000
_cell.length_c   1.000
_cell.angle_alpha   90.00
_cell.angle_beta   90.00
_cell.angle_gamma   90.00
#
_symmetry.space_group_name_H-M   'P 1'
#
loop_
_entity.id
_entity.type
_entity.pdbx_description
1 polymer ?
#
loop_
_entity_poly.entity_id
_entity_poly.type
_entity_poly.pdbx_seq_one_letter_code
_entity_poly.pdbx_strand_id
1 'polypeptide(L)'
;MTEENKQPISWCEASLVVSFDKDIGGKIIAQNPSNITELYGEYFSSQIIFLAFPDRIQVNEIIETKYKIFTFRFPLIHSSIYCHVLFIQIPHIKSRESIQRSLILITKNKEILPYHTLLYQLIPTFKENIFDVSSFLQVLEMKFISFPNYSPGKSVSLKLFGKRFDVTISGKKPFPSLLRNYLRELRSLWVSLLVGDCIVVLGDDVCEVSETVEYLVGLIFPLKYSGEIRPYFTINDPLIHTEKSLIVGVTNKMIPNIIQKNRKITLLDNQNSIYLRHVVDKRFEVVKTMSDTQAGIEVEKEFERNTIEFLSIFDGFFIQKVPKMKTLADPFVTVSYTTQEVINYIKQFHFSSGKEETYILFIHSHSFYRYSTSKISEIEQESLNQLNSLLDSFDMNQYTHKEISKITINLFSLSKLPNASINSKVEHLIKLIVHSTS
;
A
#
# COMPACT_ATOMS: atom_id res chain seq x y z
N MET A 1 3.60 -18.43 1.82
CA MET A 1 4.98 -18.03 2.14
C MET A 1 5.21 -18.26 3.62
N THR A 2 6.13 -19.16 3.94
CA THR A 2 6.51 -19.59 5.30
C THR A 2 7.30 -18.49 6.03
N GLU A 3 7.09 -18.39 7.35
CA GLU A 3 7.55 -17.30 8.23
C GLU A 3 9.05 -17.35 8.61
N GLU A 4 9.83 -18.29 8.08
CA GLU A 4 11.21 -18.51 8.50
C GLU A 4 12.22 -17.86 7.54
N ASN A 5 12.47 -16.57 7.78
CA ASN A 5 13.70 -15.79 7.46
C ASN A 5 13.41 -14.29 7.28
N LYS A 6 12.60 -13.69 8.17
CA LYS A 6 12.54 -12.22 8.27
C LYS A 6 13.65 -11.75 9.21
N GLN A 7 14.57 -10.93 8.71
CA GLN A 7 15.50 -10.17 9.54
C GLN A 7 14.73 -9.48 10.69
N PRO A 8 15.35 -9.34 11.87
CA PRO A 8 14.71 -8.66 13.00
C PRO A 8 14.33 -7.24 12.58
N ILE A 9 13.05 -6.89 12.75
CA ILE A 9 12.57 -5.58 12.36
C ILE A 9 12.83 -4.62 13.53
N SER A 10 13.55 -3.53 13.25
CA SER A 10 13.79 -2.46 14.25
C SER A 10 12.46 -1.79 14.63
N TRP A 11 12.36 -1.31 15.87
CA TRP A 11 11.25 -0.45 16.27
C TRP A 11 11.27 0.90 15.54
N CYS A 12 12.44 1.45 15.26
CA CYS A 12 12.58 2.77 14.66
C CYS A 12 13.79 2.78 13.73
N GLU A 13 13.63 3.23 12.48
CA GLU A 13 14.73 3.41 11.53
C GLU A 13 15.33 4.81 11.61
N ALA A 14 14.49 5.82 11.87
CA ALA A 14 14.90 7.20 12.00
C ALA A 14 13.92 7.97 12.88
N SER A 15 14.41 9.01 13.55
CA SER A 15 13.58 9.95 14.30
C SER A 15 13.96 11.38 13.97
N LEU A 16 12.99 12.28 13.95
CA LEU A 16 13.25 13.69 13.67
C LEU A 16 12.28 14.60 14.42
N VAL A 17 12.68 15.86 14.58
CA VAL A 17 11.84 16.90 15.15
C VAL A 17 11.66 18.01 14.13
N VAL A 18 10.42 18.29 13.78
CA VAL A 18 10.03 19.45 12.96
C VAL A 18 9.50 20.54 13.88
N SER A 19 9.95 21.77 13.67
CA SER A 19 9.40 22.96 14.33
C SER A 19 8.68 23.81 13.30
N PHE A 20 7.57 24.43 13.69
CA PHE A 20 6.91 25.46 12.89
C PHE A 20 7.24 26.83 13.46
N ASP A 21 7.66 27.72 12.57
CA ASP A 21 7.84 29.15 12.83
C ASP A 21 6.97 29.91 11.82
N LYS A 22 6.34 31.02 12.25
CA LYS A 22 5.41 31.76 11.40
C LYS A 22 6.11 32.49 10.24
N ASP A 23 7.34 32.95 10.47
CA ASP A 23 8.10 33.74 9.50
C ASP A 23 8.91 32.84 8.57
N ILE A 24 9.42 31.72 9.09
CA ILE A 24 10.31 30.81 8.37
C ILE A 24 9.56 29.58 7.80
N GLY A 25 8.41 29.23 8.37
CA GLY A 25 7.66 28.02 8.06
C GLY A 25 8.17 26.78 8.82
N GLY A 26 7.78 25.60 8.34
CA GLY A 26 8.20 24.32 8.93
C GLY A 26 9.66 23.99 8.62
N LYS A 27 10.43 23.60 9.64
CA LYS A 27 11.84 23.20 9.49
C LYS A 27 12.19 21.99 10.35
N ILE A 28 12.98 21.07 9.80
CA ILE A 28 13.62 20.00 10.58
C ILE A 28 14.72 20.64 11.45
N ILE A 29 14.58 20.55 12.76
CA ILE A 29 15.51 21.16 13.74
C ILE A 29 16.43 20.14 14.42
N ALA A 30 16.06 18.87 14.39
CA ALA A 30 16.90 17.75 14.83
C ALA A 30 16.50 16.49 14.07
N GLN A 31 17.46 15.62 13.79
CA GLN A 31 17.23 14.36 13.11
C GLN A 31 18.29 13.33 13.49
N ASN A 32 17.88 12.07 13.46
CA ASN A 32 18.76 10.94 13.68
C ASN A 32 18.29 9.74 12.84
N PRO A 33 19.13 9.18 11.95
CA PRO A 33 20.51 9.59 11.64
C PRO A 33 20.57 10.97 10.97
N SER A 34 21.77 11.55 10.87
CA SER A 34 21.97 12.91 10.35
C SER A 34 21.71 13.07 8.84
N ASN A 35 21.48 11.98 8.11
CA ASN A 35 21.35 11.94 6.65
C ASN A 35 19.96 11.51 6.16
N ILE A 36 18.87 11.88 6.85
CA ILE A 36 17.49 11.52 6.46
C ILE A 36 17.15 11.84 4.99
N THR A 37 17.61 12.98 4.45
CA THR A 37 17.39 13.34 3.05
C THR A 37 18.06 12.36 2.07
N GLU A 38 19.23 11.82 2.41
CA GLU A 38 19.90 10.80 1.61
C GLU A 38 19.14 9.46 1.66
N LEU A 39 18.59 9.13 2.85
CA LEU A 39 17.88 7.87 3.06
C LEU A 39 16.49 7.83 2.40
N TYR A 40 15.76 8.94 2.43
CA TYR A 40 14.35 8.98 1.99
C TYR A 40 14.07 9.95 0.83
N GLY A 41 15.08 10.71 0.38
CA GLY A 41 15.01 11.61 -0.76
C GLY A 41 14.51 13.02 -0.42
N GLU A 42 14.81 13.97 -1.32
CA GLU A 42 14.40 15.38 -1.18
C GLU A 42 12.88 15.56 -1.13
N TYR A 43 12.14 14.75 -1.88
CA TYR A 43 10.67 14.77 -1.86
C TYR A 43 10.14 14.52 -0.45
N PHE A 44 10.66 13.52 0.26
CA PHE A 44 10.28 13.25 1.64
C PHE A 44 10.59 14.45 2.55
N SER A 45 11.82 14.98 2.49
CA SER A 45 12.23 16.12 3.32
C SER A 45 11.40 17.40 3.05
N SER A 46 10.93 17.59 1.82
CA SER A 46 10.05 18.72 1.47
C SER A 46 8.61 18.57 1.94
N GLN A 47 8.11 17.33 2.06
CA GLN A 47 6.72 17.06 2.44
C GLN A 47 6.56 16.88 3.95
N ILE A 48 7.56 16.32 4.62
CA ILE A 48 7.51 16.03 6.05
C ILE A 48 7.27 17.29 6.89
N ILE A 49 7.77 18.46 6.45
CA ILE A 49 7.57 19.73 7.14
C ILE A 49 6.10 20.19 7.16
N PHE A 50 5.27 19.72 6.24
CA PHE A 50 3.83 19.99 6.21
C PHE A 50 3.04 18.88 6.89
N LEU A 51 3.40 17.62 6.61
CA LEU A 51 2.73 16.44 7.17
C LEU A 51 2.98 16.28 8.69
N ALA A 52 4.01 16.94 9.23
CA ALA A 52 4.31 16.98 10.65
C ALA A 52 3.22 17.68 11.48
N PHE A 53 2.35 18.48 10.87
CA PHE A 53 1.38 19.30 11.59
C PHE A 53 -0.06 19.00 11.15
N PRO A 54 -1.02 19.00 12.09
CA PRO A 54 -2.44 18.94 11.73
C PRO A 54 -2.88 20.25 11.05
N ASP A 55 -3.73 20.21 10.02
CA ASP A 55 -4.14 21.40 9.23
C ASP A 55 -4.70 22.55 10.10
N ARG A 56 -5.29 22.24 11.26
CA ARG A 56 -5.77 23.23 12.25
C ARG A 56 -4.65 23.67 13.19
N ILE A 57 -3.61 24.27 12.64
CA ILE A 57 -2.60 24.95 13.44
C ILE A 57 -3.22 26.21 14.05
N GLN A 58 -3.56 26.19 15.33
CA GLN A 58 -3.94 27.43 16.03
C GLN A 58 -2.66 28.21 16.30
N VAL A 59 -2.35 29.23 15.50
CA VAL A 59 -1.16 30.09 15.71
C VAL A 59 -1.33 31.02 16.92
N ASN A 60 -2.57 31.18 17.39
CA ASN A 60 -2.94 32.09 18.48
C ASN A 60 -2.43 31.62 19.85
N GLU A 61 -2.44 32.56 20.81
CA GLU A 61 -2.22 32.27 22.24
C GLU A 61 -3.07 31.09 22.69
N ILE A 62 -2.38 30.09 23.26
CA ILE A 62 -3.01 28.98 23.97
C ILE A 62 -2.72 29.13 25.46
N ILE A 63 -3.71 28.79 26.28
CA ILE A 63 -3.58 28.83 27.75
C ILE A 63 -2.91 27.54 28.24
N GLU A 64 -3.20 26.41 27.59
CA GLU A 64 -2.74 25.09 27.99
C GLU A 64 -2.02 24.38 26.86
N THR A 65 -1.05 23.53 27.22
CA THR A 65 -0.34 22.67 26.27
C THR A 65 -1.33 21.74 25.55
N LYS A 66 -1.31 21.75 24.23
CA LYS A 66 -2.06 20.81 23.39
C LYS A 66 -1.12 19.80 22.77
N TYR A 67 -1.61 18.58 22.57
CA TYR A 67 -0.87 17.58 21.81
C TYR A 67 -1.82 16.78 20.92
N LYS A 68 -1.27 16.22 19.84
CA LYS A 68 -1.94 15.24 18.98
C LYS A 68 -0.93 14.17 18.59
N ILE A 69 -1.39 12.92 18.58
CA ILE A 69 -0.63 11.80 18.03
C ILE A 69 -1.36 11.33 16.79
N PHE A 70 -0.66 11.10 15.68
CA PHE A 70 -1.25 10.56 14.45
C PHE A 70 -0.21 9.82 13.63
N THR A 71 -0.67 9.01 12.67
CA THR A 71 0.21 8.27 11.74
C THR A 71 -0.18 8.59 10.32
N PHE A 72 0.80 8.70 9.44
CA PHE A 72 0.58 8.63 8.00
C PHE A 72 1.62 7.72 7.34
N ARG A 73 1.23 7.14 6.22
CA ARG A 73 2.13 6.38 5.35
C ARG A 73 2.71 7.28 4.28
N PHE A 74 4.02 7.18 4.08
CA PHE A 74 4.72 7.88 3.01
C PHE A 74 5.22 6.88 1.95
N PRO A 75 4.91 7.09 0.66
CA PRO A 75 5.38 6.21 -0.41
C PRO A 75 6.86 6.46 -0.72
N LEU A 76 7.61 5.38 -0.90
CA LEU A 76 8.94 5.38 -1.50
C LEU A 76 8.87 4.67 -2.86
N ILE A 77 9.95 4.74 -3.66
CA ILE A 77 9.99 4.20 -5.03
C ILE A 77 9.59 2.72 -5.09
N HIS A 78 10.07 1.92 -4.13
CA HIS A 78 9.84 0.47 -4.09
C HIS A 78 9.16 -0.03 -2.80
N SER A 79 8.79 0.87 -1.90
CA SER A 79 8.28 0.52 -0.58
C SER A 79 7.45 1.64 0.01
N SER A 80 7.09 1.54 1.29
CA SER A 80 6.50 2.64 2.03
C SER A 80 7.03 2.63 3.45
N ILE A 81 7.11 3.81 4.04
CA ILE A 81 7.42 4.02 5.46
C ILE A 81 6.21 4.56 6.17
N TYR A 82 6.17 4.35 7.48
CA TYR A 82 5.14 4.87 8.37
C TYR A 82 5.79 5.90 9.28
N CYS A 83 5.16 7.06 9.34
CA CYS A 83 5.59 8.18 10.14
C CYS A 83 4.58 8.36 11.27
N HIS A 84 5.01 8.06 12.49
CA HIS A 84 4.22 8.25 13.70
C HIS A 84 4.61 9.58 14.32
N VAL A 85 3.65 10.50 14.39
CA VAL A 85 3.86 11.89 14.77
C VAL A 85 3.28 12.14 16.15
N LEU A 86 4.06 12.76 17.02
CA LEU A 86 3.62 13.42 18.25
C LEU A 86 3.81 14.93 18.05
N PHE A 87 2.72 15.62 17.77
CA PHE A 87 2.64 17.08 17.74
C PHE A 87 2.40 17.61 19.15
N ILE A 88 3.17 18.62 19.56
CA ILE A 88 2.98 19.38 20.80
C ILE A 88 2.97 20.87 20.47
N GLN A 89 2.01 21.56 21.08
CA GLN A 89 1.91 23.01 21.09
C GLN A 89 1.96 23.53 22.53
N ILE A 90 2.96 24.33 22.87
CA ILE A 90 3.13 24.92 24.21
C ILE A 90 2.95 26.44 24.19
N PRO A 91 2.38 27.05 25.25
CA PRO A 91 2.38 28.50 25.40
C PRO A 91 3.82 29.02 25.47
N HIS A 92 4.12 30.11 24.77
CA HIS A 92 5.41 30.77 24.92
C HIS A 92 5.32 31.85 25.99
N ILE A 93 6.24 31.80 26.95
CA ILE A 93 6.20 32.69 28.13
C ILE A 93 6.51 34.15 27.75
N LYS A 94 7.28 34.38 26.67
CA LYS A 94 7.83 35.69 26.31
C LYS A 94 7.18 36.34 25.08
N SER A 95 6.33 35.63 24.35
CA SER A 95 5.66 36.14 23.14
C SER A 95 4.22 35.66 23.14
N ARG A 96 3.36 36.37 22.40
CA ARG A 96 1.95 35.99 22.19
C ARG A 96 1.78 34.78 21.26
N GLU A 97 2.85 34.03 20.99
CA GLU A 97 2.88 33.00 19.95
C GLU A 97 3.28 31.67 20.56
N SER A 98 2.53 30.59 20.31
CA SER A 98 2.86 29.27 20.84
C SER A 98 4.06 28.64 20.14
N ILE A 99 4.88 27.85 20.84
CA ILE A 99 5.86 26.96 20.19
C ILE A 99 5.16 25.70 19.72
N GLN A 100 5.44 25.30 18.49
CA GLN A 100 4.88 24.10 17.87
C GLN A 100 6.01 23.19 17.38
N ARG A 101 6.04 21.96 17.88
CA ARG A 101 7.03 20.96 17.50
C ARG A 101 6.39 19.59 17.36
N SER A 102 6.88 18.83 16.39
CA SER A 102 6.45 17.46 16.12
C SER A 102 7.63 16.51 16.18
N LEU A 103 7.58 15.56 17.11
CA LEU A 103 8.46 14.39 17.11
C LEU A 103 7.90 13.37 16.13
N ILE A 104 8.73 12.88 15.22
CA ILE A 104 8.33 11.90 14.22
C ILE A 104 9.22 10.68 14.33
N LEU A 105 8.59 9.51 14.45
CA LEU A 105 9.24 8.20 14.41
C LEU A 105 8.97 7.57 13.04
N ILE A 106 10.03 7.16 12.36
CA ILE A 106 9.97 6.57 11.02
C ILE A 106 10.28 5.08 11.13
N THR A 107 9.40 4.25 10.55
CA THR A 107 9.50 2.79 10.61
C THR A 107 8.95 2.14 9.34
N LYS A 108 9.29 0.87 9.11
CA LYS A 108 8.65 0.00 8.12
C LYS A 108 7.50 -0.83 8.70
N ASN A 109 7.34 -0.83 10.03
CA ASN A 109 6.24 -1.54 10.70
C ASN A 109 4.91 -0.85 10.38
N LYS A 110 3.88 -1.65 10.09
CA LYS A 110 2.58 -1.14 9.58
C LYS A 110 1.59 -0.86 10.71
N GLU A 111 1.87 -1.38 11.89
CA GLU A 111 0.98 -1.31 13.04
C GLU A 111 1.00 0.09 13.65
N ILE A 112 -0.19 0.63 13.92
CA ILE A 112 -0.33 2.01 14.41
C ILE A 112 -0.31 2.04 15.95
N LEU A 113 -1.11 1.16 16.58
CA LEU A 113 -1.36 1.17 18.01
C LEU A 113 -0.08 1.08 18.88
N PRO A 114 0.91 0.21 18.57
CA PRO A 114 2.16 0.14 19.33
C PRO A 114 2.89 1.47 19.43
N TYR A 115 2.95 2.20 18.32
CA TYR A 115 3.64 3.46 18.21
C TYR A 115 2.88 4.61 18.85
N HIS A 116 1.54 4.59 18.75
CA HIS A 116 0.71 5.57 19.45
C HIS A 116 0.85 5.44 20.96
N THR A 117 0.83 4.22 21.49
CA THR A 117 1.10 3.95 22.91
C THR A 117 2.48 4.45 23.31
N LEU A 118 3.51 4.17 22.49
CA LEU A 118 4.87 4.62 22.76
C LEU A 118 5.00 6.16 22.75
N LEU A 119 4.42 6.83 21.76
CA LEU A 119 4.40 8.29 21.66
C LEU A 119 3.65 8.93 22.82
N TYR A 120 2.56 8.30 23.29
CA TYR A 120 1.83 8.77 24.46
C TYR A 120 2.72 8.75 25.72
N GLN A 121 3.52 7.71 25.91
CA GLN A 121 4.49 7.64 27.02
C GLN A 121 5.62 8.68 26.89
N LEU A 122 5.93 9.13 25.67
CA LEU A 122 6.96 10.14 25.40
C LEU A 122 6.50 11.58 25.66
N ILE A 123 5.20 11.87 25.75
CA ILE A 123 4.67 13.24 25.88
C ILE A 123 5.37 14.04 26.99
N PRO A 124 5.49 13.55 28.25
CA PRO A 124 6.07 14.34 29.33
C PRO A 124 7.55 14.65 29.06
N THR A 125 8.33 13.64 28.70
CA THR A 125 9.77 13.77 28.45
C THR A 125 10.04 14.66 27.25
N PHE A 126 9.27 14.54 26.17
CA PHE A 126 9.43 15.38 24.99
C PHE A 126 9.08 16.84 25.29
N LYS A 127 8.05 17.08 26.12
CA LYS A 127 7.70 18.43 26.59
C LYS A 127 8.81 19.05 27.44
N GLU A 128 9.43 18.30 28.34
CA GLU A 128 10.54 18.78 29.18
C GLU A 128 11.79 19.11 28.35
N ASN A 129 12.06 18.32 27.31
CA ASN A 129 13.21 18.50 26.43
C ASN A 129 12.86 19.27 25.15
N ILE A 130 11.76 20.02 25.16
CA ILE A 130 11.25 20.66 23.95
C ILE A 130 12.21 21.67 23.36
N PHE A 131 13.20 22.18 24.11
CA PHE A 131 14.24 23.09 23.63
C PHE A 131 15.57 22.38 23.29
N ASP A 132 15.91 21.28 23.96
CA ASP A 132 17.10 20.46 23.70
C ASP A 132 16.74 19.14 23.02
N VAL A 133 16.22 19.27 21.79
CA VAL A 133 15.69 18.14 21.03
C VAL A 133 16.79 17.22 20.50
N SER A 134 18.00 17.72 20.27
CA SER A 134 19.12 16.93 19.73
C SER A 134 19.60 15.88 20.74
N SER A 135 19.84 16.29 21.99
CA SER A 135 20.21 15.36 23.07
C SER A 135 19.09 14.36 23.33
N PHE A 136 17.84 14.83 23.29
CA PHE A 136 16.67 13.96 23.44
C PHE A 136 16.61 12.85 22.38
N LEU A 137 16.83 13.17 21.09
CA LEU A 137 16.84 12.16 20.03
C LEU A 137 17.97 11.12 20.19
N GLN A 138 19.16 11.54 20.62
CA GLN A 138 20.27 10.61 20.91
C GLN A 138 19.92 9.62 22.02
N VAL A 139 19.33 10.10 23.12
CA VAL A 139 18.90 9.23 24.23
C VAL A 139 17.77 8.31 23.77
N LEU A 140 16.85 8.81 22.94
CA LEU A 140 15.73 8.04 22.41
C LEU A 140 16.20 6.88 21.51
N GLU A 141 17.19 7.13 20.64
CA GLU A 141 17.82 6.08 19.83
C GLU A 141 18.43 4.98 20.69
N MET A 142 19.19 5.34 21.72
CA MET A 142 19.77 4.37 22.64
C MET A 142 18.70 3.52 23.33
N LYS A 143 17.50 4.06 23.55
CA LYS A 143 16.34 3.27 24.04
C LYS A 143 15.83 2.32 22.97
N PHE A 144 15.62 2.76 21.73
CA PHE A 144 15.17 1.87 20.64
C PHE A 144 16.14 0.73 20.37
N ILE A 145 17.45 0.97 20.41
CA ILE A 145 18.48 -0.08 20.26
C ILE A 145 18.38 -1.10 21.40
N SER A 146 18.01 -0.67 22.61
CA SER A 146 17.84 -1.56 23.76
C SER A 146 16.54 -2.35 23.78
N PHE A 147 15.60 -2.06 22.87
CA PHE A 147 14.32 -2.76 22.83
C PHE A 147 14.48 -4.18 22.26
N PRO A 148 13.64 -5.13 22.70
CA PRO A 148 13.58 -6.44 22.05
C PRO A 148 13.10 -6.28 20.60
N ASN A 149 13.44 -7.24 19.74
CA ASN A 149 13.03 -7.24 18.34
C ASN A 149 11.51 -7.11 18.18
N TYR A 150 11.09 -6.30 17.21
CA TYR A 150 9.68 -6.15 16.88
C TYR A 150 9.11 -7.46 16.35
N SER A 151 8.03 -7.94 16.96
CA SER A 151 7.38 -9.19 16.55
C SER A 151 5.85 -9.06 16.60
N PRO A 152 5.16 -9.10 15.45
CA PRO A 152 3.71 -9.07 15.39
C PRO A 152 3.06 -10.18 16.21
N GLY A 153 1.90 -9.89 16.80
CA GLY A 153 1.09 -10.84 17.57
C GLY A 153 1.51 -11.02 19.04
N LYS A 154 2.58 -10.36 19.50
CA LYS A 154 3.06 -10.45 20.88
C LYS A 154 2.81 -9.18 21.67
N SER A 155 2.60 -9.33 22.98
CA SER A 155 2.71 -8.23 23.93
C SER A 155 4.15 -8.15 24.43
N VAL A 156 4.70 -6.95 24.45
CA VAL A 156 6.10 -6.70 24.84
C VAL A 156 6.13 -5.62 25.91
N SER A 157 6.86 -5.87 27.00
CA SER A 157 7.11 -4.87 28.03
C SER A 157 8.32 -4.03 27.66
N LEU A 158 8.11 -2.73 27.47
CA LEU A 158 9.14 -1.77 27.10
C LEU A 158 9.48 -0.87 28.28
N LYS A 159 10.74 -0.43 28.36
CA LYS A 159 11.20 0.53 29.37
C LYS A 159 11.71 1.79 28.72
N LEU A 160 11.06 2.91 28.98
CA LEU A 160 11.38 4.21 28.40
C LEU A 160 11.40 5.26 29.50
N PHE A 161 12.51 6.01 29.60
CA PHE A 161 12.75 7.03 30.64
C PHE A 161 12.32 6.61 32.06
N GLY A 162 12.68 5.39 32.46
CA GLY A 162 12.40 4.86 33.81
C GLY A 162 11.01 4.25 33.98
N LYS A 163 10.07 4.49 33.06
CA LYS A 163 8.72 3.91 33.07
C LYS A 163 8.68 2.61 32.29
N ARG A 164 8.00 1.61 32.85
CA ARG A 164 7.67 0.36 32.15
C ARG A 164 6.23 0.42 31.66
N PHE A 165 5.99 -0.05 30.45
CA PHE A 165 4.66 -0.12 29.86
C PHE A 165 4.61 -1.29 28.89
N ASP A 166 3.44 -1.88 28.74
CA ASP A 166 3.23 -3.00 27.84
C ASP A 166 2.62 -2.52 26.53
N VAL A 167 3.12 -3.07 25.44
CA VAL A 167 2.65 -2.77 24.10
C VAL A 167 2.18 -4.05 23.44
N THR A 168 0.90 -4.07 23.06
CA THR A 168 0.32 -5.18 22.30
C THR A 168 0.45 -4.91 20.81
N ILE A 169 1.22 -5.76 20.13
CA ILE A 169 1.38 -5.71 18.68
C ILE A 169 0.28 -6.56 18.05
N SER A 170 -0.93 -6.03 17.98
CA SER A 170 -2.04 -6.70 17.28
C SER A 170 -1.82 -6.60 15.77
N GLY A 171 -1.77 -7.74 15.08
CA GLY A 171 -1.77 -7.77 13.61
C GLY A 171 -3.15 -7.45 12.99
N LYS A 172 -4.17 -7.17 13.81
CA LYS A 172 -5.54 -6.90 13.36
C LYS A 172 -5.83 -5.40 13.36
N LYS A 173 -6.46 -4.92 12.28
CA LYS A 173 -6.88 -3.52 12.14
C LYS A 173 -8.29 -3.33 12.71
N PRO A 174 -8.52 -2.38 13.63
CA PRO A 174 -9.86 -2.04 14.07
C PRO A 174 -10.65 -1.41 12.92
N PHE A 175 -11.97 -1.56 12.94
CA PHE A 175 -12.87 -0.87 12.02
C PHE A 175 -12.87 0.65 12.31
N PRO A 176 -12.56 1.50 11.33
CA PRO A 176 -12.54 2.95 11.53
C PRO A 176 -13.91 3.51 11.95
N SER A 177 -13.93 4.36 12.97
CA SER A 177 -15.15 5.01 13.48
C SER A 177 -15.92 5.73 12.37
N LEU A 178 -15.21 6.47 11.51
CA LEU A 178 -15.79 7.23 10.41
C LEU A 178 -16.58 6.34 9.43
N LEU A 179 -16.13 5.09 9.21
CA LEU A 179 -16.80 4.14 8.32
C LEU A 179 -18.10 3.59 8.88
N ARG A 180 -18.38 3.75 10.18
CA ARG A 180 -19.66 3.34 10.78
C ARG A 180 -20.85 4.10 10.20
N ASN A 181 -20.62 5.30 9.68
CA ASN A 181 -21.64 6.11 9.00
C ASN A 181 -21.92 5.64 7.55
N TYR A 182 -21.08 4.74 7.01
CA TYR A 182 -21.08 4.36 5.59
C TYR A 182 -21.24 2.86 5.35
N LEU A 183 -21.81 2.12 6.33
CA LEU A 183 -21.92 0.65 6.25
C LEU A 183 -22.67 0.18 5.01
N ARG A 184 -23.71 0.92 4.60
CA ARG A 184 -24.52 0.62 3.42
C ARG A 184 -23.76 0.84 2.11
N GLU A 185 -22.82 1.78 2.12
CA GLU A 185 -22.06 2.24 0.98
C GLU A 185 -20.71 1.52 0.86
N LEU A 186 -20.31 0.71 1.83
CA LEU A 186 -19.06 -0.07 1.79
C LEU A 186 -18.93 -0.85 0.48
N ARG A 187 -20.02 -1.41 -0.05
CA ARG A 187 -20.01 -2.12 -1.34
C ARG A 187 -19.72 -1.20 -2.53
N SER A 188 -20.18 0.05 -2.50
CA SER A 188 -19.85 1.08 -3.50
C SER A 188 -18.39 1.49 -3.42
N LEU A 189 -17.86 1.63 -2.19
CA LEU A 189 -16.46 1.97 -1.96
C LEU A 189 -15.55 0.84 -2.43
N TRP A 190 -15.89 -0.41 -2.17
CA TRP A 190 -15.16 -1.55 -2.69
C TRP A 190 -15.10 -1.56 -4.23
N VAL A 191 -16.20 -1.27 -4.94
CA VAL A 191 -16.15 -1.14 -6.41
C VAL A 191 -15.25 0.02 -6.84
N SER A 192 -15.38 1.17 -6.18
CA SER A 192 -14.55 2.36 -6.43
C SER A 192 -13.05 2.06 -6.25
N LEU A 193 -12.71 1.23 -5.26
CA LEU A 193 -11.34 0.77 -5.01
C LEU A 193 -10.84 -0.18 -6.10
N LEU A 194 -11.66 -1.15 -6.54
CA LEU A 194 -11.30 -2.09 -7.61
C LEU A 194 -10.92 -1.37 -8.90
N VAL A 195 -11.75 -0.42 -9.33
CA VAL A 195 -11.58 0.32 -10.59
C VAL A 195 -10.60 1.49 -10.48
N GLY A 196 -10.15 1.82 -9.27
CA GLY A 196 -9.23 2.93 -9.04
C GLY A 196 -9.89 4.30 -9.19
N ASP A 197 -11.12 4.49 -8.72
CA ASP A 197 -11.72 5.82 -8.62
C ASP A 197 -11.01 6.66 -7.53
N CYS A 198 -11.17 7.98 -7.63
CA CYS A 198 -10.69 8.88 -6.59
C CYS A 198 -11.63 8.89 -5.38
N ILE A 199 -11.08 8.66 -4.20
CA ILE A 199 -11.83 8.67 -2.93
C ILE A 199 -11.19 9.71 -2.00
N VAL A 200 -11.99 10.66 -1.55
CA VAL A 200 -11.58 11.68 -0.58
C VAL A 200 -12.33 11.41 0.73
N VAL A 201 -11.57 11.14 1.79
CA VAL A 201 -12.09 10.97 3.15
C VAL A 201 -11.90 12.28 3.89
N LEU A 202 -12.99 13.00 4.14
CA LEU A 202 -12.98 14.25 4.89
C LEU A 202 -13.39 13.98 6.34
N GLY A 203 -12.56 14.42 7.28
CA GLY A 203 -12.83 14.32 8.70
C GLY A 203 -12.27 15.50 9.48
N ASP A 204 -12.58 15.57 10.77
CA ASP A 204 -12.08 16.64 11.64
C ASP A 204 -10.75 16.29 12.33
N ASP A 205 -10.36 15.02 12.30
CA ASP A 205 -9.15 14.51 12.93
C ASP A 205 -8.26 13.69 11.97
N VAL A 206 -6.95 13.90 12.08
CA VAL A 206 -5.95 13.31 11.18
C VAL A 206 -5.85 11.79 11.38
N CYS A 207 -5.99 11.29 12.61
CA CYS A 207 -5.98 9.85 12.86
C CYS A 207 -7.17 9.18 12.19
N GLU A 208 -8.35 9.76 12.37
CA GLU A 208 -9.58 9.16 11.86
C GLU A 208 -9.55 9.03 10.32
N VAL A 209 -9.09 10.08 9.62
CA VAL A 209 -8.99 10.03 8.15
C VAL A 209 -7.87 9.10 7.68
N SER A 210 -6.73 9.07 8.37
CA SER A 210 -5.59 8.26 7.94
C SER A 210 -5.82 6.76 8.16
N GLU A 211 -6.39 6.39 9.30
CA GLU A 211 -6.82 5.02 9.59
C GLU A 211 -7.91 4.56 8.61
N THR A 212 -8.87 5.44 8.29
CA THR A 212 -9.91 5.13 7.30
C THR A 212 -9.33 4.84 5.93
N VAL A 213 -8.40 5.66 5.43
CA VAL A 213 -7.75 5.42 4.13
C VAL A 213 -6.98 4.11 4.12
N GLU A 214 -6.18 3.83 5.16
CA GLU A 214 -5.41 2.59 5.26
C GLU A 214 -6.28 1.33 5.40
N TYR A 215 -7.47 1.47 6.00
CA TYR A 215 -8.47 0.41 6.07
C TYR A 215 -9.14 0.19 4.71
N LEU A 216 -9.60 1.25 4.04
CA LEU A 216 -10.24 1.19 2.72
C LEU A 216 -9.33 0.52 1.69
N VAL A 217 -8.05 0.90 1.62
CA VAL A 217 -7.08 0.27 0.71
C VAL A 217 -6.97 -1.24 0.97
N GLY A 218 -7.12 -1.68 2.22
CA GLY A 218 -7.09 -3.09 2.59
C GLY A 218 -8.31 -3.90 2.14
N LEU A 219 -9.45 -3.26 1.89
CA LEU A 219 -10.71 -3.95 1.56
C LEU A 219 -10.66 -4.72 0.24
N ILE A 220 -9.76 -4.38 -0.67
CA ILE A 220 -9.64 -5.09 -1.96
C ILE A 220 -8.55 -6.17 -1.95
N PHE A 221 -7.99 -6.53 -0.79
CA PHE A 221 -7.05 -7.65 -0.72
C PHE A 221 -7.68 -8.94 -1.32
N PRO A 222 -6.96 -9.74 -2.14
CA PRO A 222 -5.53 -9.67 -2.46
C PRO A 222 -5.13 -8.72 -3.60
N LEU A 223 -6.08 -8.01 -4.22
CA LEU A 223 -5.77 -6.98 -5.21
C LEU A 223 -5.05 -5.80 -4.54
N LYS A 224 -3.98 -5.32 -5.15
CA LYS A 224 -3.31 -4.09 -4.71
C LYS A 224 -3.99 -2.89 -5.37
N TYR A 225 -4.32 -1.87 -4.59
CA TYR A 225 -4.84 -0.61 -5.13
C TYR A 225 -3.84 -0.01 -6.13
N SER A 226 -4.34 0.43 -7.27
CA SER A 226 -3.50 0.85 -8.40
C SER A 226 -3.20 2.35 -8.41
N GLY A 227 -3.99 3.15 -7.69
CA GLY A 227 -3.81 4.59 -7.57
C GLY A 227 -2.82 5.00 -6.48
N GLU A 228 -2.65 6.31 -6.33
CA GLU A 228 -1.86 6.93 -5.27
C GLU A 228 -2.64 6.92 -3.96
N ILE A 229 -1.92 6.71 -2.85
CA ILE A 229 -2.53 6.65 -1.54
C ILE A 229 -1.84 7.68 -0.65
N ARG A 230 -2.63 8.50 0.02
CA ARG A 230 -2.17 9.53 0.95
C ARG A 230 -3.08 9.54 2.17
N PRO A 231 -2.79 8.75 3.21
CA PRO A 231 -3.66 8.67 4.39
C PRO A 231 -3.85 10.02 5.08
N TYR A 232 -2.85 10.88 4.99
CA TYR A 232 -2.98 12.29 5.31
C TYR A 232 -2.47 13.14 4.13
N PHE A 233 -3.31 14.07 3.68
CA PHE A 233 -3.10 14.85 2.48
C PHE A 233 -3.28 16.34 2.80
N THR A 234 -2.28 17.15 2.45
CA THR A 234 -2.27 18.59 2.72
C THR A 234 -2.40 19.38 1.42
N ILE A 235 -2.68 20.68 1.55
CA ILE A 235 -2.75 21.57 0.38
C ILE A 235 -1.42 21.69 -0.38
N ASN A 236 -0.30 21.35 0.27
CA ASN A 236 1.05 21.43 -0.30
C ASN A 236 1.47 20.14 -1.02
N ASP A 237 0.64 19.08 -1.01
CA ASP A 237 0.96 17.86 -1.75
C ASP A 237 0.85 18.13 -3.25
N PRO A 238 1.89 17.84 -4.06
CA PRO A 238 1.92 18.15 -5.48
C PRO A 238 0.85 17.40 -6.29
N LEU A 239 0.27 16.33 -5.75
CA LEU A 239 -0.80 15.58 -6.40
C LEU A 239 -2.16 16.27 -6.30
N ILE A 240 -2.30 17.42 -5.63
CA ILE A 240 -3.60 18.06 -5.47
C ILE A 240 -4.23 18.43 -6.82
N HIS A 241 -3.40 18.78 -7.80
CA HIS A 241 -3.80 19.14 -9.16
C HIS A 241 -3.63 18.03 -10.20
N THR A 242 -3.25 16.81 -9.81
CA THR A 242 -3.08 15.70 -10.77
C THR A 242 -4.42 15.15 -11.28
N GLU A 243 -4.40 14.47 -12.42
CA GLU A 243 -5.54 13.69 -12.93
C GLU A 243 -5.49 12.22 -12.49
N LYS A 244 -4.37 11.76 -11.91
CA LYS A 244 -4.20 10.39 -11.41
C LYS A 244 -5.24 10.01 -10.37
N SER A 245 -5.57 8.74 -10.28
CA SER A 245 -6.42 8.21 -9.21
C SER A 245 -5.78 8.37 -7.84
N LEU A 246 -6.50 8.94 -6.87
CA LEU A 246 -6.04 9.12 -5.50
C LEU A 246 -7.05 8.56 -4.49
N ILE A 247 -6.56 7.93 -3.43
CA ILE A 247 -7.29 7.80 -2.17
C ILE A 247 -6.59 8.61 -1.09
N VAL A 248 -7.29 9.63 -0.57
CA VAL A 248 -6.71 10.65 0.29
C VAL A 248 -7.55 10.87 1.55
N GLY A 249 -6.88 11.12 2.68
CA GLY A 249 -7.50 11.56 3.92
C GLY A 249 -7.17 13.02 4.15
N VAL A 250 -8.19 13.86 4.36
CA VAL A 250 -8.04 15.32 4.44
C VAL A 250 -8.75 15.86 5.67
N THR A 251 -8.15 16.84 6.34
CA THR A 251 -8.81 17.59 7.42
C THR A 251 -9.22 19.01 7.01
N ASN A 252 -8.67 19.50 5.90
CA ASN A 252 -9.02 20.79 5.31
C ASN A 252 -10.21 20.67 4.34
N LYS A 253 -11.32 21.33 4.69
CA LYS A 253 -12.58 21.33 3.93
C LYS A 253 -12.49 21.94 2.54
N MET A 254 -11.43 22.70 2.21
CA MET A 254 -11.25 23.27 0.88
C MET A 254 -10.66 22.24 -0.11
N ILE A 255 -9.90 21.26 0.37
CA ILE A 255 -9.17 20.31 -0.49
C ILE A 255 -10.11 19.50 -1.40
N PRO A 256 -11.25 18.92 -0.93
CA PRO A 256 -12.16 18.19 -1.80
C PRO A 256 -12.59 18.98 -3.04
N ASN A 257 -12.93 20.26 -2.85
CA ASN A 257 -13.34 21.15 -3.94
C ASN A 257 -12.19 21.44 -4.91
N ILE A 258 -10.94 21.51 -4.44
CA ILE A 258 -9.77 21.69 -5.31
C ILE A 258 -9.54 20.43 -6.14
N ILE A 259 -9.59 19.25 -5.51
CA ILE A 259 -9.42 17.96 -6.19
C ILE A 259 -10.51 17.76 -7.25
N GLN A 260 -11.76 18.13 -6.94
CA GLN A 260 -12.91 18.01 -7.85
C GLN A 260 -12.78 18.80 -9.15
N LYS A 261 -11.95 19.86 -9.20
CA LYS A 261 -11.76 20.64 -10.42
C LYS A 261 -11.14 19.84 -11.57
N ASN A 262 -10.32 18.84 -11.25
CA ASN A 262 -9.53 18.10 -12.23
C ASN A 262 -10.04 16.66 -12.44
N ARG A 263 -10.99 16.19 -11.62
CA ARG A 263 -11.47 14.79 -11.65
C ARG A 263 -12.76 14.60 -10.86
N LYS A 264 -13.49 13.55 -11.21
CA LYS A 264 -14.63 13.06 -10.43
C LYS A 264 -14.14 12.38 -9.15
N ILE A 265 -14.80 12.63 -8.02
CA ILE A 265 -14.46 12.00 -6.74
C ILE A 265 -15.68 11.36 -6.08
N THR A 266 -15.43 10.30 -5.32
CA THR A 266 -16.28 9.90 -4.20
C THR A 266 -15.80 10.64 -2.96
N LEU A 267 -16.67 11.41 -2.33
CA LEU A 267 -16.40 12.17 -1.10
C LEU A 267 -17.11 11.49 0.07
N LEU A 268 -16.35 11.08 1.07
CA LEU A 268 -16.87 10.69 2.38
C LEU A 268 -16.80 11.90 3.29
N ASP A 269 -17.96 12.51 3.52
CA ASP A 269 -18.13 13.66 4.41
C ASP A 269 -19.38 13.43 5.26
N ASN A 270 -19.25 13.66 6.57
CA ASN A 270 -20.34 13.51 7.54
C ASN A 270 -21.57 14.37 7.20
N GLN A 271 -21.39 15.44 6.43
CA GLN A 271 -22.48 16.34 6.03
C GLN A 271 -22.93 16.12 4.58
N ASN A 272 -21.99 16.14 3.62
CA ASN A 272 -22.31 16.17 2.19
C ASN A 272 -21.52 15.11 1.40
N SER A 273 -21.76 13.83 1.71
CA SER A 273 -21.14 12.74 0.97
C SER A 273 -21.59 12.70 -0.50
N ILE A 274 -20.65 12.37 -1.39
CA ILE A 274 -20.86 12.24 -2.84
C ILE A 274 -20.35 10.87 -3.25
N TYR A 275 -21.14 10.11 -4.00
CA TYR A 275 -20.74 8.80 -4.49
C TYR A 275 -20.77 8.78 -6.01
N LEU A 276 -19.67 8.35 -6.64
CA LEU A 276 -19.66 8.10 -8.09
C LEU A 276 -20.44 6.84 -8.47
N ARG A 277 -20.62 5.94 -7.49
CA ARG A 277 -21.24 4.63 -7.67
C ARG A 277 -22.30 4.46 -6.61
N HIS A 278 -23.45 3.92 -7.01
CA HIS A 278 -24.60 3.76 -6.14
C HIS A 278 -24.94 2.27 -6.01
N VAL A 279 -24.20 1.58 -5.14
CA VAL A 279 -24.42 0.19 -4.74
C VAL A 279 -24.65 0.16 -3.22
N VAL A 280 -25.90 0.00 -2.83
CA VAL A 280 -26.31 -0.08 -1.43
C VAL A 280 -26.41 -1.54 -1.00
N ASP A 281 -25.72 -1.93 0.06
CA ASP A 281 -25.72 -3.27 0.62
C ASP A 281 -25.94 -3.25 2.14
N LYS A 282 -27.08 -3.77 2.59
CA LYS A 282 -27.44 -3.77 4.01
C LYS A 282 -26.74 -4.87 4.82
N ARG A 283 -26.04 -5.82 4.19
CA ARG A 283 -25.41 -6.94 4.90
C ARG A 283 -24.41 -6.49 5.95
N PHE A 284 -23.74 -5.35 5.74
CA PHE A 284 -22.78 -4.80 6.69
C PHE A 284 -23.43 -4.05 7.86
N GLU A 285 -24.75 -3.85 7.89
CA GLU A 285 -25.40 -3.21 9.05
C GLU A 285 -25.27 -4.06 10.33
N VAL A 286 -25.04 -5.37 10.18
CA VAL A 286 -24.83 -6.31 11.29
C VAL A 286 -23.64 -5.90 12.18
N VAL A 287 -22.64 -5.21 11.62
CA VAL A 287 -21.43 -4.82 12.37
C VAL A 287 -21.61 -3.52 13.17
N LYS A 288 -22.78 -2.85 13.04
CA LYS A 288 -23.08 -1.61 13.76
C LYS A 288 -22.99 -1.77 15.28
N THR A 289 -23.37 -2.93 15.80
CA THR A 289 -23.37 -3.24 17.24
C THR A 289 -22.11 -4.00 17.70
N MET A 290 -21.20 -4.34 16.79
CA MET A 290 -19.97 -5.05 17.10
C MET A 290 -18.88 -4.09 17.60
N SER A 291 -17.93 -4.60 18.40
CA SER A 291 -16.70 -3.86 18.72
C SER A 291 -15.90 -3.57 17.45
N ASP A 292 -15.09 -2.50 17.44
CA ASP A 292 -14.33 -2.10 16.24
C ASP A 292 -13.44 -3.24 15.72
N THR A 293 -12.81 -4.00 16.61
CA THR A 293 -11.97 -5.15 16.23
C THR A 293 -12.80 -6.26 15.58
N GLN A 294 -13.97 -6.60 16.11
CA GLN A 294 -14.83 -7.64 15.54
C GLN A 294 -15.43 -7.19 14.20
N ALA A 295 -15.93 -5.96 14.13
CA ALA A 295 -16.43 -5.36 12.90
C ALA A 295 -15.36 -5.36 11.80
N GLY A 296 -14.12 -5.00 12.16
CA GLY A 296 -12.99 -4.96 11.22
C GLY A 296 -12.73 -6.32 10.60
N ILE A 297 -12.66 -7.36 11.43
CA ILE A 297 -12.45 -8.75 11.00
C ILE A 297 -13.59 -9.22 10.09
N GLU A 298 -14.84 -8.96 10.45
CA GLU A 298 -16.00 -9.43 9.69
C GLU A 298 -16.05 -8.80 8.30
N VAL A 299 -15.88 -7.48 8.23
CA VAL A 299 -15.89 -6.71 6.98
C VAL A 299 -14.70 -7.09 6.09
N GLU A 300 -13.48 -7.19 6.64
CA GLU A 300 -12.29 -7.56 5.88
C GLU A 300 -12.43 -8.96 5.27
N LYS A 301 -12.91 -9.94 6.05
CA LYS A 301 -13.12 -11.32 5.56
C LYS A 301 -14.13 -11.40 4.42
N GLU A 302 -15.26 -10.71 4.56
CA GLU A 302 -16.30 -10.70 3.53
C GLU A 302 -15.79 -10.04 2.24
N PHE A 303 -15.05 -8.93 2.33
CA PHE A 303 -14.50 -8.29 1.14
C PHE A 303 -13.30 -9.01 0.54
N GLU A 304 -12.47 -9.66 1.35
CA GLU A 304 -11.41 -10.56 0.86
C GLU A 304 -12.03 -11.69 0.02
N ARG A 305 -13.04 -12.36 0.56
CA ARG A 305 -13.79 -13.40 -0.16
C ARG A 305 -14.39 -12.85 -1.46
N ASN A 306 -15.07 -11.71 -1.40
CA ASN A 306 -15.67 -11.08 -2.57
C ASN A 306 -14.63 -10.71 -3.64
N THR A 307 -13.43 -10.27 -3.22
CA THR A 307 -12.33 -9.94 -4.14
C THR A 307 -11.75 -11.19 -4.78
N ILE A 308 -11.55 -12.27 -4.02
CA ILE A 308 -11.09 -13.55 -4.56
C ILE A 308 -12.10 -14.11 -5.57
N GLU A 309 -13.39 -14.15 -5.21
CA GLU A 309 -14.45 -14.59 -6.11
C GLU A 309 -14.51 -13.71 -7.38
N PHE A 310 -14.37 -12.39 -7.23
CA PHE A 310 -14.33 -11.46 -8.36
C PHE A 310 -13.14 -11.73 -9.29
N LEU A 311 -11.92 -11.86 -8.75
CA LEU A 311 -10.71 -12.09 -9.54
C LEU A 311 -10.66 -13.48 -10.16
N SER A 312 -11.27 -14.49 -9.54
CA SER A 312 -11.27 -15.88 -10.02
C SER A 312 -11.80 -16.04 -11.44
N ILE A 313 -12.73 -15.17 -11.86
CA ILE A 313 -13.24 -15.17 -13.23
C ILE A 313 -12.13 -14.80 -14.21
N PHE A 314 -11.33 -13.79 -13.89
CA PHE A 314 -10.18 -13.40 -14.71
C PHE A 314 -9.05 -14.42 -14.65
N ASP A 315 -8.82 -15.04 -13.48
CA ASP A 315 -7.89 -16.17 -13.38
C ASP A 315 -8.30 -17.28 -14.35
N GLY A 316 -9.60 -17.60 -14.44
CA GLY A 316 -10.16 -18.54 -15.42
C GLY A 316 -9.84 -18.17 -16.88
N PHE A 317 -9.91 -16.88 -17.23
CA PHE A 317 -9.49 -16.40 -18.55
C PHE A 317 -8.00 -16.64 -18.81
N PHE A 318 -7.13 -16.27 -17.88
CA PHE A 318 -5.68 -16.41 -18.04
C PHE A 318 -5.23 -17.87 -18.03
N ILE A 319 -5.89 -18.75 -17.27
CA ILE A 319 -5.64 -20.20 -17.29
C ILE A 319 -5.89 -20.78 -18.70
N GLN A 320 -6.91 -20.31 -19.41
CA GLN A 320 -7.17 -20.75 -20.80
C GLN A 320 -6.08 -20.31 -21.78
N LYS A 321 -5.28 -19.31 -21.42
CA LYS A 321 -4.18 -18.76 -22.22
C LYS A 321 -2.82 -19.38 -21.88
N VAL A 322 -2.72 -20.19 -20.82
CA VAL A 322 -1.46 -20.86 -20.45
C VAL A 322 -0.99 -21.75 -21.61
N PRO A 323 0.24 -21.58 -22.12
CA PRO A 323 0.78 -22.44 -23.17
C PRO A 323 0.79 -23.90 -22.73
N LYS A 324 0.15 -24.77 -23.52
CA LYS A 324 0.14 -26.22 -23.27
C LYS A 324 1.35 -26.90 -23.89
N MET A 325 2.55 -26.56 -23.43
CA MET A 325 3.78 -27.20 -23.90
C MET A 325 3.96 -28.53 -23.17
N LYS A 326 3.93 -29.67 -23.88
CA LYS A 326 4.22 -30.99 -23.29
C LYS A 326 5.57 -31.52 -23.73
N THR A 327 5.99 -31.15 -24.94
CA THR A 327 7.25 -31.55 -25.57
C THR A 327 7.90 -30.35 -26.24
N LEU A 328 9.18 -30.45 -26.60
CA LEU A 328 9.84 -29.42 -27.41
C LEU A 328 9.26 -29.30 -28.84
N ALA A 329 8.43 -30.27 -29.28
CA ALA A 329 7.74 -30.21 -30.56
C ALA A 329 6.52 -29.28 -30.53
N ASP A 330 6.04 -28.92 -29.34
CA ASP A 330 4.95 -27.96 -29.16
C ASP A 330 5.46 -26.52 -29.28
N PRO A 331 4.68 -25.61 -29.90
CA PRO A 331 5.12 -24.23 -30.10
C PRO A 331 5.15 -23.46 -28.78
N PHE A 332 6.22 -22.69 -28.56
CA PHE A 332 6.30 -21.73 -27.47
C PHE A 332 5.60 -20.43 -27.88
N VAL A 333 4.53 -20.07 -27.17
CA VAL A 333 3.71 -18.88 -27.48
C VAL A 333 3.72 -17.94 -26.29
N THR A 334 4.02 -16.67 -26.52
CA THR A 334 3.91 -15.62 -25.50
C THR A 334 2.44 -15.31 -25.23
N VAL A 335 2.11 -15.14 -23.95
CA VAL A 335 0.72 -14.89 -23.55
C VAL A 335 0.36 -13.45 -23.88
N SER A 336 -0.67 -13.26 -24.69
CA SER A 336 -1.24 -11.96 -25.01
C SER A 336 -2.76 -12.01 -25.03
N TYR A 337 -3.38 -10.85 -24.84
CA TYR A 337 -4.82 -10.68 -24.89
C TYR A 337 -5.18 -9.31 -25.46
N THR A 338 -6.40 -9.21 -26.00
CA THR A 338 -7.04 -7.93 -26.31
C THR A 338 -8.13 -7.63 -25.30
N THR A 339 -8.40 -6.35 -25.02
CA THR A 339 -9.50 -5.94 -24.13
C THR A 339 -10.84 -6.55 -24.56
N GLN A 340 -11.10 -6.65 -25.86
CA GLN A 340 -12.31 -7.23 -26.40
C GLN A 340 -12.45 -8.73 -26.13
N GLU A 341 -11.35 -9.49 -26.14
CA GLU A 341 -11.36 -10.91 -25.76
C GLU A 341 -11.81 -11.10 -24.32
N VAL A 342 -11.29 -10.28 -23.40
CA VAL A 342 -11.67 -10.35 -21.99
C VAL A 342 -13.14 -9.97 -21.81
N ILE A 343 -13.60 -8.92 -22.49
CA ILE A 343 -15.03 -8.53 -22.47
C ILE A 343 -15.91 -9.66 -23.00
N ASN A 344 -15.53 -10.29 -24.11
CA ASN A 344 -16.28 -11.40 -24.70
C ASN A 344 -16.32 -12.60 -23.76
N TYR A 345 -15.23 -12.88 -23.04
CA TYR A 345 -15.17 -13.90 -22.02
C TYR A 345 -16.12 -13.61 -20.85
N ILE A 346 -16.11 -12.38 -20.32
CA ILE A 346 -17.02 -11.97 -19.24
C ILE A 346 -18.49 -12.11 -19.66
N LYS A 347 -18.83 -11.76 -20.91
CA LYS A 347 -20.21 -11.88 -21.44
C LYS A 347 -20.74 -13.31 -21.54
N GLN A 348 -19.90 -14.33 -21.38
CA GLN A 348 -20.33 -15.73 -21.34
C GLN A 348 -20.98 -16.10 -20.00
N PHE A 349 -20.79 -15.29 -18.96
CA PHE A 349 -21.32 -15.54 -17.62
C PHE A 349 -22.64 -14.80 -17.40
N HIS A 350 -23.57 -15.45 -16.71
CA HIS A 350 -24.80 -14.80 -16.26
C HIS A 350 -24.60 -14.18 -14.88
N PHE A 351 -24.60 -12.85 -14.83
CA PHE A 351 -24.49 -12.10 -13.60
C PHE A 351 -25.84 -11.60 -13.12
N SER A 352 -26.01 -11.48 -11.80
CA SER A 352 -27.10 -10.66 -11.24
C SER A 352 -26.95 -9.19 -11.69
N SER A 353 -28.06 -8.48 -11.86
CA SER A 353 -28.08 -7.08 -12.35
C SER A 353 -27.01 -6.19 -11.71
N GLY A 354 -26.23 -5.47 -12.52
CA GLY A 354 -25.19 -4.51 -12.08
C GLY A 354 -23.81 -5.10 -11.77
N LYS A 355 -23.68 -6.43 -11.59
CA LYS A 355 -22.36 -7.06 -11.40
C LYS A 355 -21.52 -7.05 -12.68
N GLU A 356 -22.13 -7.30 -13.84
CA GLU A 356 -21.44 -7.28 -15.14
C GLU A 356 -20.75 -5.94 -15.40
N GLU A 357 -21.44 -4.83 -15.13
CA GLU A 357 -20.89 -3.48 -15.30
C GLU A 357 -19.60 -3.28 -14.49
N THR A 358 -19.54 -3.84 -13.27
CA THR A 358 -18.33 -3.78 -12.44
C THR A 358 -17.15 -4.51 -13.09
N TYR A 359 -17.37 -5.67 -13.72
CA TYR A 359 -16.32 -6.39 -14.45
C TYR A 359 -15.83 -5.59 -15.65
N ILE A 360 -16.75 -5.02 -16.44
CA ILE A 360 -16.42 -4.21 -17.61
C ILE A 360 -15.61 -2.98 -17.21
N LEU A 361 -16.05 -2.26 -16.18
CA LEU A 361 -15.31 -1.11 -15.64
C LEU A 361 -13.92 -1.49 -15.16
N PHE A 362 -13.79 -2.63 -14.48
CA PHE A 362 -12.50 -3.12 -14.02
C PHE A 362 -11.56 -3.41 -15.18
N ILE A 363 -12.03 -4.04 -16.27
CA ILE A 363 -11.21 -4.33 -17.47
C ILE A 363 -10.58 -3.04 -18.05
N HIS A 364 -11.30 -1.91 -18.00
CA HIS A 364 -10.80 -0.63 -18.48
C HIS A 364 -9.92 0.13 -17.48
N SER A 365 -9.75 -0.38 -16.27
CA SER A 365 -9.02 0.29 -15.20
C SER A 365 -7.51 0.01 -15.23
N HIS A 366 -6.74 0.93 -14.63
CA HIS A 366 -5.32 0.68 -14.38
C HIS A 366 -5.09 -0.50 -13.41
N SER A 367 -6.06 -0.79 -12.53
CA SER A 367 -6.00 -1.95 -11.64
C SER A 367 -5.96 -3.27 -12.41
N PHE A 368 -6.81 -3.42 -13.43
CA PHE A 368 -6.78 -4.61 -14.29
C PHE A 368 -5.50 -4.68 -15.11
N TYR A 369 -5.00 -3.56 -15.63
CA TYR A 369 -3.70 -3.54 -16.30
C TYR A 369 -2.60 -4.13 -15.40
N ARG A 370 -2.44 -3.60 -14.17
CA ARG A 370 -1.42 -4.11 -13.23
C ARG A 370 -1.64 -5.58 -12.86
N TYR A 371 -2.89 -5.98 -12.61
CA TYR A 371 -3.25 -7.36 -12.29
C TYR A 371 -2.90 -8.31 -13.46
N SER A 372 -3.33 -7.96 -14.68
CA SER A 372 -3.10 -8.76 -15.89
C SER A 372 -1.61 -8.88 -16.23
N THR A 373 -0.83 -7.79 -16.10
CA THR A 373 0.62 -7.84 -16.31
C THR A 373 1.29 -8.76 -15.30
N SER A 374 0.91 -8.69 -14.02
CA SER A 374 1.41 -9.63 -13.00
C SER A 374 1.09 -11.08 -13.37
N LYS A 375 -0.14 -11.36 -13.80
CA LYS A 375 -0.59 -12.69 -14.20
C LYS A 375 0.15 -13.22 -15.43
N ILE A 376 0.36 -12.38 -16.44
CA ILE A 376 1.14 -12.74 -17.62
C ILE A 376 2.58 -13.07 -17.22
N SER A 377 3.21 -12.24 -16.38
CA SER A 377 4.58 -12.50 -15.91
C SER A 377 4.69 -13.79 -15.08
N GLU A 378 3.69 -14.10 -14.26
CA GLU A 378 3.62 -15.39 -13.53
C GLU A 378 3.57 -16.58 -14.50
N ILE A 379 2.68 -16.52 -15.51
CA ILE A 379 2.52 -17.58 -16.51
C ILE A 379 3.78 -17.72 -17.39
N GLU A 380 4.38 -16.61 -17.79
CA GLU A 380 5.61 -16.60 -18.58
C GLU A 380 6.76 -17.23 -17.79
N GLN A 381 6.91 -16.90 -16.51
CA GLN A 381 7.92 -17.52 -15.65
C GLN A 381 7.71 -19.03 -15.50
N GLU A 382 6.46 -19.47 -15.27
CA GLU A 382 6.14 -20.91 -15.21
C GLU A 382 6.44 -21.61 -16.54
N SER A 383 6.08 -21.00 -17.66
CA SER A 383 6.34 -21.52 -19.01
C SER A 383 7.84 -21.62 -19.30
N LEU A 384 8.63 -20.63 -18.86
CA LEU A 384 10.09 -20.64 -18.99
C LEU A 384 10.73 -21.74 -18.11
N ASN A 385 10.21 -21.96 -16.90
CA ASN A 385 10.68 -23.06 -16.04
C ASN A 385 10.38 -24.43 -16.67
N GLN A 386 9.19 -24.61 -17.23
CA GLN A 386 8.82 -25.82 -17.92
C GLN A 386 9.69 -26.05 -19.18
N LEU A 387 9.91 -25.01 -19.98
CA LEU A 387 10.80 -25.08 -21.14
C LEU A 387 12.22 -25.47 -20.73
N ASN A 388 12.77 -24.86 -19.68
CA ASN A 388 14.09 -25.24 -19.16
C ASN A 388 14.14 -26.73 -18.77
N SER A 389 13.12 -27.23 -18.08
CA SER A 389 13.04 -28.66 -17.74
C SER A 389 13.02 -29.56 -18.98
N LEU A 390 12.27 -29.19 -20.02
CA LEU A 390 12.19 -29.95 -21.28
C LEU A 390 13.51 -29.93 -22.06
N LEU A 391 14.22 -28.80 -22.04
CA LEU A 391 15.54 -28.68 -22.65
C LEU A 391 16.57 -29.55 -21.92
N ASP A 392 16.52 -29.57 -20.57
CA ASP A 392 17.45 -30.35 -19.75
C ASP A 392 17.19 -31.86 -19.85
N SER A 393 15.94 -32.28 -20.08
CA SER A 393 15.57 -33.68 -20.26
C SER A 393 15.58 -34.16 -21.72
N PHE A 394 16.07 -33.35 -22.67
CA PHE A 394 15.98 -33.69 -24.08
C PHE A 394 16.92 -34.85 -24.46
N ASP A 395 16.33 -35.89 -25.05
CA ASP A 395 17.04 -37.03 -25.63
C ASP A 395 16.46 -37.32 -27.02
N MET A 396 17.31 -37.22 -28.05
CA MET A 396 16.96 -37.45 -29.45
C MET A 396 16.30 -38.82 -29.69
N ASN A 397 16.69 -39.84 -28.94
CA ASN A 397 16.20 -41.21 -29.14
C ASN A 397 14.72 -41.39 -28.78
N GLN A 398 14.12 -40.41 -28.08
CA GLN A 398 12.73 -40.43 -27.66
C GLN A 398 11.78 -39.85 -28.71
N TYR A 399 12.29 -39.33 -29.83
CA TYR A 399 11.50 -38.61 -30.83
C TYR A 399 11.66 -39.19 -32.23
N THR A 400 10.58 -39.18 -33.00
CA THR A 400 10.60 -39.52 -34.43
C THR A 400 11.32 -38.44 -35.25
N HIS A 401 11.84 -38.78 -36.44
CA HIS A 401 12.45 -37.78 -37.34
C HIS A 401 11.53 -36.58 -37.66
N LYS A 402 10.21 -36.83 -37.74
CA LYS A 402 9.21 -35.78 -37.96
C LYS A 402 9.09 -34.84 -36.76
N GLU A 403 9.20 -35.36 -35.54
CA GLU A 403 9.19 -34.58 -34.31
C GLU A 403 10.50 -33.81 -34.13
N ILE A 404 11.65 -34.43 -34.41
CA ILE A 404 12.96 -33.74 -34.39
C ILE A 404 12.94 -32.56 -35.36
N SER A 405 12.37 -32.70 -36.55
CA SER A 405 12.23 -31.58 -37.50
C SER A 405 11.42 -30.41 -36.92
N LYS A 406 10.32 -30.70 -36.21
CA LYS A 406 9.49 -29.68 -35.53
C LYS A 406 10.23 -29.04 -34.36
N ILE A 407 10.92 -29.85 -33.56
CA ILE A 407 11.74 -29.41 -32.43
C ILE A 407 12.81 -28.44 -32.92
N THR A 408 13.51 -28.77 -34.00
CA THR A 408 14.52 -27.89 -34.61
C THR A 408 13.93 -26.53 -34.99
N ILE A 409 12.75 -26.49 -35.63
CA ILE A 409 12.07 -25.23 -36.00
C ILE A 409 11.70 -24.42 -34.74
N ASN A 410 11.18 -25.08 -33.70
CA ASN A 410 10.83 -24.42 -32.45
C ASN A 410 12.07 -23.88 -31.73
N LEU A 411 13.16 -24.65 -31.66
CA LEU A 411 14.44 -24.22 -31.10
C LEU A 411 15.00 -23.00 -31.83
N PHE A 412 14.93 -22.96 -33.17
CA PHE A 412 15.31 -21.77 -33.94
C PHE A 412 14.43 -20.54 -33.67
N SER A 413 13.17 -20.75 -33.29
CA SER A 413 12.28 -19.65 -32.89
C SER A 413 12.61 -19.18 -31.47
N LEU A 414 12.94 -20.10 -30.57
CA LEU A 414 13.34 -19.85 -29.19
C LEU A 414 14.69 -19.12 -29.08
N SER A 415 15.66 -19.41 -29.95
CA SER A 415 16.97 -18.73 -29.94
C SER A 415 16.89 -17.23 -30.23
N LYS A 416 15.76 -16.76 -30.76
CA LYS A 416 15.48 -15.33 -31.00
C LYS A 416 14.90 -14.63 -29.78
N LEU A 417 14.56 -15.35 -28.71
CA LEU A 417 14.06 -14.74 -27.48
C LEU A 417 15.21 -14.01 -26.75
N PRO A 418 14.92 -12.87 -26.11
CA PRO A 418 15.91 -12.12 -25.33
C PRO A 418 16.13 -12.76 -23.94
N ASN A 419 16.47 -14.06 -23.89
CA ASN A 419 16.79 -14.76 -22.64
C ASN A 419 18.13 -15.52 -22.79
N ALA A 420 19.19 -14.93 -22.25
CA ALA A 420 20.56 -15.40 -22.41
C ALA A 420 20.78 -16.85 -21.90
N SER A 421 20.11 -17.25 -20.82
CA SER A 421 20.25 -18.60 -20.24
C SER A 421 19.59 -19.68 -21.10
N ILE A 422 18.50 -19.35 -21.78
CA ILE A 422 17.81 -20.29 -22.68
C ILE A 422 18.57 -20.37 -24.01
N ASN A 423 19.06 -19.25 -24.52
CA ASN A 423 19.77 -19.19 -25.80
C ASN A 423 21.00 -20.09 -25.83
N SER A 424 21.82 -20.13 -24.77
CA SER A 424 22.99 -21.00 -24.74
C SER A 424 22.63 -22.50 -24.78
N LYS A 425 21.56 -22.91 -24.08
CA LYS A 425 21.08 -24.30 -24.08
C LYS A 425 20.48 -24.67 -25.44
N VAL A 426 19.67 -23.79 -26.00
CA VAL A 426 19.04 -23.95 -27.31
C VAL A 426 20.08 -24.06 -28.42
N GLU A 427 21.10 -23.20 -28.43
CA GLU A 427 22.20 -23.27 -29.42
C GLU A 427 22.99 -24.57 -29.32
N HIS A 428 23.25 -25.06 -28.10
CA HIS A 428 23.93 -26.34 -27.90
C HIS A 428 23.12 -27.51 -28.47
N LEU A 429 21.81 -27.54 -28.20
CA LEU A 429 20.89 -28.57 -28.70
C LEU A 429 20.76 -28.53 -30.23
N ILE A 430 20.65 -27.34 -30.83
CA ILE A 430 20.64 -27.19 -32.30
C ILE A 430 21.92 -27.80 -32.90
N LYS A 431 23.10 -27.53 -32.32
CA LYS A 431 24.36 -28.12 -32.78
C LYS A 431 24.33 -29.65 -32.69
N LEU A 432 23.86 -30.22 -31.58
CA LEU A 432 23.75 -31.67 -31.41
C LEU A 432 22.83 -32.32 -32.44
N ILE A 433 21.67 -31.71 -32.72
CA ILE A 433 20.71 -32.22 -33.72
C ILE A 433 21.31 -32.17 -35.13
N VAL A 434 21.99 -31.08 -35.50
CA VAL A 434 22.62 -30.94 -36.82
C VAL A 434 23.72 -31.97 -37.03
N HIS A 435 24.58 -32.21 -36.03
CA HIS A 435 25.68 -33.19 -36.14
C HIS A 435 25.21 -34.65 -36.16
N SER A 436 24.03 -34.95 -35.64
CA SER A 436 23.47 -36.30 -35.60
C SER A 436 22.57 -36.63 -36.80
N THR A 437 22.23 -35.63 -37.62
CA THR A 437 21.41 -35.79 -38.83
C THR A 437 22.19 -35.64 -40.14
N SER A 438 23.45 -35.18 -40.06
CA SER A 438 24.48 -35.27 -41.10
C SER A 438 25.16 -36.62 -41.10
#